data_AF-A0A699XD65-F1
#
_entry.id   AF-A0A699XD65-F1
#
_cell.length_a   1.000
_cell.length_b   1.000
_cell.length_c   1.000
_cell.angle_alpha   90.00
_cell.angle_beta   90.00
_cell.angle_gamma   90.00
#
_symmetry.space_group_name_H-M   'P 1'
#
loop_
_entity.id
_entity.type
_entity.pdbx_description
1 polymer ?
#
loop_
_entity_poly.entity_id
_entity_poly.type
_entity_poly.pdbx_seq_one_letter_code
_entity_poly.pdbx_strand_id
1 'polypeptide(L)' 'VSAGSSRPLTSGQGGAQGKQRVITCYTCKGEGHMSKQCIKPRRNRDAEWFKDKVLLVQAQANRQGLQEEELEFANQG' A
#
# COMPACT_ATOMS: atom_id res chain seq x y z
N VAL A 1 -18.32 40.83 -17.51
CA VAL A 1 -17.11 39.98 -17.33
C VAL A 1 -17.55 38.57 -16.95
N SER A 2 -16.74 37.57 -17.32
CA SER A 2 -16.78 36.19 -16.85
C SER A 2 -17.62 35.19 -17.67
N ALA A 3 -16.94 34.47 -18.56
CA ALA A 3 -17.19 33.05 -18.79
C ALA A 3 -15.88 32.31 -18.49
N GLY A 4 -15.77 31.76 -17.29
CA GLY A 4 -14.61 30.96 -16.87
C GLY A 4 -14.64 29.61 -17.59
N SER A 5 -13.91 29.53 -18.71
CA SER A 5 -13.71 28.29 -19.45
C SER A 5 -12.91 27.31 -18.60
N SER A 6 -13.60 26.34 -18.00
CA SER A 6 -12.95 25.25 -17.27
C SER A 6 -12.36 24.27 -18.28
N ARG A 7 -11.03 24.31 -18.43
CA ARG A 7 -10.31 23.31 -19.23
C ARG A 7 -10.21 22.00 -18.45
N PRO A 8 -10.61 20.85 -19.01
CA PRO A 8 -10.31 19.57 -18.39
C PRO A 8 -8.81 19.34 -18.45
N LEU A 9 -8.17 19.19 -17.29
CA LEU A 9 -6.76 18.82 -17.16
C LEU A 9 -6.60 17.33 -17.48
N THR A 10 -6.58 16.97 -18.75
CA THR A 10 -6.04 15.67 -19.19
C THR A 10 -4.59 15.90 -19.59
N SER A 11 -3.67 15.80 -18.63
CA SER A 11 -2.23 15.85 -18.92
C SER A 11 -1.64 14.46 -18.82
N GLY A 12 -1.19 13.92 -19.96
CA GLY A 12 -0.45 12.67 -20.06
C GLY A 12 -0.73 11.91 -21.34
N GLN A 13 -0.33 12.45 -22.49
CA GLN A 13 -0.29 11.74 -23.76
C GLN A 13 1.08 11.06 -23.86
N GLY A 14 1.13 9.73 -23.86
CA GLY A 14 2.37 8.97 -23.96
C GLY A 14 2.16 7.46 -24.03
N GLY A 15 2.08 6.93 -25.25
CA GLY A 15 2.30 5.51 -25.54
C GLY A 15 1.10 4.76 -26.10
N ALA A 16 1.20 4.42 -27.39
CA ALA A 16 0.59 3.32 -28.13
C ALA A 16 -0.90 2.98 -27.88
N GLN A 17 -1.67 3.00 -28.98
CA GLN A 17 -3.01 2.43 -29.06
C GLN A 17 -2.97 0.94 -28.64
N GLY A 18 -3.37 0.65 -27.41
CA GLY A 18 -3.29 -0.70 -26.88
C GLY A 18 -4.09 -0.83 -25.59
N LYS A 19 -5.38 -1.13 -25.72
CA LYS A 19 -6.34 -1.51 -24.66
C LYS A 19 -6.32 -0.52 -23.48
N GLN A 20 -7.32 0.34 -23.38
CA GLN A 20 -7.49 1.27 -22.26
C GLN A 20 -7.25 0.55 -20.93
N ARG A 21 -6.04 0.69 -20.36
CA ARG A 21 -5.70 0.04 -19.11
C ARG A 21 -6.52 0.76 -18.06
N VAL A 22 -7.46 0.03 -17.47
CA VAL A 22 -8.24 0.54 -16.36
C VAL A 22 -7.26 0.91 -15.26
N ILE A 23 -7.25 2.18 -14.88
CA ILE A 23 -6.36 2.68 -13.84
C ILE A 23 -6.88 2.17 -12.50
N THR A 24 -6.10 1.32 -11.82
CA THR A 24 -6.46 0.80 -10.48
C THR A 24 -5.77 1.61 -9.38
N CYS A 25 -6.55 2.03 -8.39
CA CYS A 25 -6.08 2.68 -7.18
C CYS A 25 -5.47 1.65 -6.22
N TYR A 26 -4.20 1.82 -5.85
CA TYR A 26 -3.51 0.92 -4.92
C TYR A 26 -4.03 1.04 -3.48
N THR A 27 -4.55 2.21 -3.11
CA THR A 27 -5.02 2.52 -1.75
C THR A 27 -6.35 1.84 -1.44
N CYS A 28 -7.34 1.98 -2.32
CA CYS A 28 -8.69 1.47 -2.09
C CYS A 28 -9.08 0.27 -2.96
N LYS A 29 -8.22 -0.15 -3.89
CA LYS A 29 -8.47 -1.19 -4.89
C LYS A 29 -9.63 -0.89 -5.86
N GLY A 30 -10.08 0.37 -5.92
CA GLY A 30 -11.07 0.83 -6.90
C GLY A 30 -10.44 1.17 -8.25
N GLU A 31 -11.25 1.19 -9.30
CA GLU A 31 -10.83 1.50 -10.66
C GLU A 31 -11.12 2.96 -11.04
N GLY A 32 -10.61 3.41 -12.19
CA GLY A 32 -10.90 4.71 -12.80
C GLY A 32 -10.18 5.93 -12.20
N HIS A 33 -9.33 5.75 -11.19
CA HIS A 33 -8.62 6.87 -10.56
C HIS A 33 -7.24 6.49 -10.04
N MET A 34 -6.33 7.47 -10.04
CA MET A 34 -5.01 7.32 -9.42
C MET A 34 -5.13 7.39 -7.90
N SER A 35 -4.19 6.76 -7.18
CA SER A 35 -4.18 6.79 -5.71
C SER A 35 -4.13 8.21 -5.13
N LYS A 36 -3.53 9.18 -5.85
CA LYS A 36 -3.51 10.61 -5.46
C LYS A 36 -4.89 11.28 -5.51
N GLN A 37 -5.83 10.72 -6.27
CA GLN A 37 -7.20 11.22 -6.43
C GLN A 37 -8.21 10.44 -5.58
N CYS A 38 -7.73 9.49 -4.76
CA CYS A 38 -8.61 8.65 -3.98
C CYS A 38 -9.23 9.44 -2.83
N ILE A 39 -10.55 9.60 -2.86
CA ILE A 39 -11.32 10.26 -1.80
C ILE A 39 -11.59 9.33 -0.60
N LYS A 40 -11.36 8.02 -0.74
CA LYS A 40 -11.51 7.09 0.38
C LYS A 40 -10.41 7.40 1.40
N PRO A 41 -10.75 7.67 2.67
CA PRO A 41 -9.76 7.87 3.70
C PRO A 41 -8.91 6.59 3.81
N ARG A 42 -7.61 6.75 4.08
CA ARG A 42 -6.79 5.59 4.46
C ARG A 42 -7.43 4.98 5.69
N ARG A 43 -7.41 3.64 5.80
CA ARG A 43 -7.85 2.95 7.02
C ARG A 43 -7.18 3.66 8.20
N ASN A 44 -8.01 4.16 9.12
CA ASN A 44 -7.52 4.72 10.37
C ASN A 44 -6.65 3.65 11.03
N ARG A 45 -5.49 4.02 11.55
CA ARG A 45 -4.69 3.12 12.38
C ARG A 45 -5.38 3.06 13.74
N ASP A 46 -6.48 2.34 13.78
CA ASP A 46 -7.23 2.08 15.00
C ASP A 46 -6.52 1.04 15.87
N ALA A 47 -7.03 0.84 17.08
CA ALA A 47 -6.43 -0.08 18.05
C ALA A 47 -6.31 -1.51 17.50
N GLU A 48 -7.26 -1.97 16.70
CA GLU A 48 -7.22 -3.29 16.06
C GLU A 48 -6.08 -3.40 15.05
N TRP A 49 -5.89 -2.40 14.18
CA TRP A 49 -4.74 -2.36 13.28
C TRP A 49 -3.41 -2.44 14.04
N PHE A 50 -3.29 -1.71 15.15
CA PHE A 50 -2.07 -1.73 15.96
C PHE A 50 -1.84 -3.08 16.62
N LYS A 51 -2.88 -3.74 17.15
CA LYS A 51 -2.77 -5.09 17.72
C LYS A 51 -2.26 -6.10 16.69
N ASP A 52 -2.82 -6.08 15.49
CA ASP A 52 -2.37 -6.96 14.38
C ASP A 52 -0.89 -6.74 14.04
N LYS A 53 -0.44 -5.48 14.00
CA LYS A 53 0.97 -5.16 13.75
C LYS A 53 1.91 -5.56 14.87
N VAL A 54 1.52 -5.36 16.12
CA VAL A 54 2.32 -5.81 17.27
C VAL A 54 2.46 -7.32 17.26
N LEU A 55 1.37 -8.06 17.01
CA LEU A 55 1.39 -9.51 16.96
C LEU A 55 2.34 -10.03 15.85
N LEU A 56 2.34 -9.37 14.69
CA LEU A 56 3.24 -9.73 13.59
C LEU A 56 4.72 -9.52 13.95
N VAL A 57 5.06 -8.39 14.56
CA VAL A 57 6.45 -8.09 14.99
C VAL A 57 6.88 -9.07 16.08
N GLN A 58 6.00 -9.39 17.03
CA GLN A 58 6.29 -10.36 18.07
C GLN A 58 6.55 -11.76 17.48
N ALA A 59 5.74 -12.21 16.53
CA ALA A 59 5.95 -13.49 15.87
C ALA A 59 7.27 -13.56 15.10
N GLN A 60 7.68 -12.45 14.46
CA GLN A 60 8.98 -12.35 13.80
C GLN A 60 10.13 -12.41 14.81
N ALA A 61 10.05 -11.64 15.90
CA ALA A 61 11.06 -11.65 16.95
C ALA A 61 11.19 -13.02 17.62
N ASN A 62 10.07 -13.68 17.91
CA ASN A 62 10.06 -15.04 18.45
C ASN A 62 10.71 -16.03 17.49
N ARG A 63 10.43 -15.92 16.18
CA ARG A 63 11.09 -16.78 15.18
C ARG A 63 12.60 -16.54 15.13
N GLN A 64 13.03 -15.27 15.21
CA GLN A 64 14.45 -14.92 15.23
C GLN A 64 15.15 -15.44 16.48
N GLY A 65 14.54 -15.28 17.66
CA GLY A 65 15.09 -15.81 18.91
C GLY A 65 15.22 -17.32 18.92
N LEU A 66 14.23 -18.06 18.39
CA LEU A 66 14.33 -19.52 18.25
C LEU A 66 15.45 -19.93 17.29
N GLN A 67 15.65 -19.18 16.20
CA GLN A 67 16.68 -19.47 15.22
C GLN A 67 18.10 -19.18 15.77
N GLU A 68 18.23 -18.18 16.63
CA GLU A 68 19.46 -17.88 17.37
C GLU A 68 19.76 -18.97 18.40
N GLU A 69 18.78 -19.39 19.20
CA GLU A 69 18.94 -20.47 20.18
C GLU A 69 19.31 -21.81 19.52
N GLU A 70 18.69 -22.15 18.39
CA GLU A 70 19.04 -23.35 17.61
C GLU A 70 20.46 -23.26 17.03
N LEU A 71 20.88 -22.07 16.58
CA LEU A 71 22.23 -21.84 16.09
C LEU A 71 23.25 -21.93 17.24
N GLU A 72 22.96 -21.36 18.41
CA GLU A 72 23.81 -21.46 19.60
C GLU A 72 23.98 -22.92 20.03
N PHE A 73 22.90 -23.70 20.03
CA PHE A 73 22.95 -25.13 20.32
C PHE A 73 23.82 -25.89 19.31
N ALA A 74 23.72 -25.55 18.01
CA ALA A 74 24.50 -26.18 16.95
C ALA A 74 26.00 -25.83 17.01
N ASN A 75 26.40 -24.70 17.62
CA ASN A 75 27.80 -24.29 17.75
C ASN A 75 28.47 -24.77 19.06
N GLN A 76 27.73 -25.45 19.96
CA GLN A 76 28.23 -25.98 21.23
C GLN A 76 28.66 -27.46 21.16
N GLY A 77 28.57 -28.10 19.99
CA GLY A 77 29.04 -29.48 19.72
C GLY A 77 30.22 -29.52 18.78
#